data_AF-A0A0X3BJ31-F1
#
_entry.id   AF-A0A0X3BJ31-F1
#
_cell.length_a   1.000
_cell.length_b   1.000
_cell.length_c   1.000
_cell.angle_alpha   90.00
_cell.angle_beta   90.00
_cell.angle_gamma   90.00
#
_symmetry.space_group_name_H-M   'P 1'
#
loop_
_entity.id
_entity.type
_entity.pdbx_description
1 polymer ?
#
loop_
_entity_poly.entity_id
_entity_poly.type
_entity_poly.pdbx_seq_one_letter_code
_entity_poly.pdbx_strand_id
1 'polypeptide(L)'
;MDAAEGFSTGGPEQGSLIEPGVMLASTDRVALDAAGIALLRLYGSTPEVMRGRIFEMDQIARAAELGIGVRSAQDLRLVALDSESKDLVLDIRRILDETG
;
A
#
# COMPACT_ATOMS: atom_id res chain seq x y z
N MET A 1 -2.99 -10.92 -0.81
CA MET A 1 -2.79 -10.51 0.59
C MET A 1 -4.15 -10.44 1.24
N ASP A 2 -4.30 -11.16 2.34
CA ASP A 2 -5.46 -11.03 3.20
C ASP A 2 -5.23 -9.83 4.12
N ALA A 3 -6.02 -8.79 3.92
CA ALA A 3 -5.97 -7.54 4.69
C ALA A 3 -7.34 -7.31 5.36
N ALA A 4 -8.01 -8.39 5.78
CA ALA A 4 -9.20 -8.30 6.62
C ALA A 4 -8.88 -7.57 7.92
N GLU A 5 -7.77 -7.94 8.58
CA GLU A 5 -7.24 -7.32 9.79
C GLU A 5 -5.71 -7.20 9.71
N GLY A 6 -5.12 -6.28 10.47
CA GLY A 6 -3.67 -6.15 10.59
C GLY A 6 -3.25 -5.18 11.68
N PHE A 7 -1.95 -5.04 11.90
CA PHE A 7 -1.38 -4.06 12.83
C PHE A 7 -0.76 -2.90 12.05
N SER A 8 -1.15 -1.66 12.36
CA SER A 8 -0.60 -0.47 11.70
C SER A 8 0.70 0.04 12.32
N THR A 9 1.05 -0.44 13.51
CA THR A 9 2.28 -0.09 14.23
C THR A 9 2.88 -1.36 14.83
N GLY A 10 4.12 -1.33 15.32
CA GLY A 10 4.72 -2.42 16.10
C GLY A 10 5.11 -3.69 15.33
N GLY A 11 4.85 -3.74 14.01
CA GLY A 11 5.17 -4.88 13.15
C GLY A 11 3.98 -5.84 12.97
N PRO A 12 4.17 -7.01 12.34
CA PRO A 12 3.07 -7.88 11.93
C PRO A 12 2.41 -8.66 13.07
N GLU A 13 2.94 -8.61 14.29
CA GLU A 13 2.48 -9.44 15.42
C GLU A 13 1.86 -8.64 16.58
N GLN A 14 2.09 -7.33 16.65
CA GLN A 14 1.65 -6.49 17.77
C GLN A 14 1.54 -5.04 17.35
N GLY A 15 0.63 -4.29 17.98
CA GLY A 15 0.50 -2.85 17.79
C GLY A 15 -0.96 -2.40 17.74
N SER A 16 -1.22 -1.32 17.01
CA SER A 16 -2.57 -0.80 16.77
C SER A 16 -3.30 -1.67 15.77
N LEU A 17 -4.33 -2.40 16.21
CA LEU A 17 -5.18 -3.22 15.34
C LEU A 17 -6.01 -2.33 14.41
N ILE A 18 -6.06 -2.70 13.14
CA ILE A 18 -6.85 -2.07 12.10
C ILE A 18 -7.63 -3.16 11.36
N GLU A 19 -8.82 -2.81 10.88
CA GLU A 19 -9.72 -3.74 10.19
C GLU A 19 -10.07 -3.20 8.79
N PRO A 20 -9.17 -3.33 7.80
CA PRO A 20 -9.47 -2.86 6.45
C PRO A 20 -10.57 -3.64 5.76
N GLY A 21 -10.77 -4.91 6.10
CA GLY A 21 -11.85 -5.72 5.56
C GLY A 21 -11.72 -6.03 4.07
N VAL A 22 -10.51 -6.03 3.52
CA VAL A 22 -10.29 -6.20 2.07
C VAL A 22 -9.30 -7.29 1.69
N MET A 23 -9.45 -7.78 0.45
CA MET A 23 -8.49 -8.68 -0.19
C MET A 23 -7.79 -7.95 -1.33
N LEU A 24 -6.45 -7.94 -1.31
CA LEU A 24 -5.63 -7.39 -2.40
C LEU A 24 -4.99 -8.52 -3.19
N ALA A 25 -5.07 -8.45 -4.52
CA ALA A 25 -4.51 -9.46 -5.42
C ALA A 25 -3.72 -8.81 -6.56
N SER A 26 -2.51 -9.32 -6.79
CA SER A 26 -1.64 -8.91 -7.89
C SER A 26 -0.61 -10.03 -8.15
N THR A 27 -0.21 -10.21 -9.40
CA THR A 27 0.95 -11.04 -9.75
C THR A 27 2.27 -10.30 -9.53
N ASP A 28 2.20 -8.98 -9.40
CA ASP A 28 3.33 -8.12 -9.08
C ASP A 28 3.36 -7.85 -7.56
N ARG A 29 4.41 -8.36 -6.91
CA ARG A 29 4.61 -8.22 -5.47
C ARG A 29 4.92 -6.79 -5.05
N VAL A 30 5.62 -6.02 -5.88
CA VAL A 30 5.96 -4.62 -5.57
C VAL A 30 4.71 -3.76 -5.63
N ALA A 31 3.82 -4.02 -6.60
CA ALA A 31 2.51 -3.37 -6.66
C ALA A 31 1.67 -3.70 -5.42
N LEU A 32 1.71 -4.96 -4.96
CA LEU A 32 0.99 -5.39 -3.76
C LEU A 32 1.53 -4.72 -2.49
N ASP A 33 2.85 -4.65 -2.34
CA ASP A 33 3.49 -3.98 -1.21
C ASP A 33 3.22 -2.47 -1.20
N ALA A 34 3.29 -1.81 -2.37
CA ALA A 34 2.96 -0.38 -2.48
C ALA A 34 1.49 -0.09 -2.09
N ALA A 35 0.55 -0.93 -2.55
CA ALA A 35 -0.85 -0.81 -2.15
C ALA A 35 -1.05 -1.10 -0.65
N GLY A 36 -0.33 -2.07 -0.08
CA GLY A 36 -0.34 -2.37 1.35
C GLY A 36 0.18 -1.21 2.20
N ILE A 37 1.27 -0.56 1.78
CA ILE A 37 1.80 0.63 2.45
C ILE A 37 0.79 1.79 2.38
N ALA A 38 0.16 2.01 1.23
CA ALA A 38 -0.88 3.03 1.10
C ALA A 38 -2.09 2.73 2.01
N LEU A 39 -2.45 1.46 2.17
CA LEU A 39 -3.48 1.02 3.12
C LEU A 39 -3.05 1.30 4.57
N LEU A 40 -1.82 0.98 4.96
CA LEU A 40 -1.29 1.32 6.29
C LEU A 40 -1.34 2.82 6.56
N ARG A 41 -1.04 3.65 5.54
CA ARG A 41 -1.15 5.11 5.65
C ARG A 41 -2.59 5.57 5.86
N LEU A 42 -3.53 4.98 5.14
CA LEU A 42 -4.95 5.31 5.26
C LEU A 42 -5.47 5.11 6.69
N TYR A 43 -5.00 4.04 7.36
CA TYR A 43 -5.41 3.71 8.74
C TYR A 43 -4.55 4.36 9.82
N GLY A 44 -3.52 5.14 9.45
CA GLY A 44 -2.58 5.74 10.40
C GLY A 44 -1.57 4.73 10.93
N SER A 45 -0.31 4.90 10.50
CA SER A 45 0.82 4.04 10.84
C SER A 45 1.94 4.86 11.53
N THR A 46 3.16 4.31 11.59
CA THR A 46 4.30 4.98 12.21
C THR A 46 4.76 6.19 11.38
N PRO A 47 5.41 7.20 11.99
CA PRO A 47 5.91 8.38 11.26
C PRO A 47 6.80 8.06 10.06
N GLU A 48 7.53 6.94 10.10
CA GLU A 48 8.38 6.46 9.01
C GLU A 48 7.54 5.97 7.82
N VAL A 49 6.46 5.22 8.10
CA VAL A 49 5.53 4.75 7.06
C VAL A 49 4.73 5.92 6.48
N MET A 50 4.35 6.90 7.31
CA MET A 50 3.47 8.01 6.93
C MET A 50 4.11 9.10 6.05
N ARG A 51 5.43 9.12 5.88
CA ARG A 51 6.15 10.24 5.22
C ARG A 51 6.87 9.83 3.93
N GLY A 52 7.14 10.80 3.06
CA GLY A 52 7.87 10.60 1.81
C GLY A 52 7.12 9.75 0.79
N ARG A 53 7.76 9.48 -0.35
CA ARG A 53 7.13 8.71 -1.43
C ARG A 53 7.22 7.22 -1.19
N ILE A 54 6.12 6.50 -1.42
CA ILE A 54 6.09 5.03 -1.28
C ILE A 54 7.15 4.40 -2.19
N PHE A 55 7.29 4.90 -3.42
CA PHE A 55 8.29 4.44 -4.38
C PHE A 55 9.73 4.94 -4.09
N GLU A 56 9.93 5.79 -3.08
CA GLU A 56 11.26 6.16 -2.57
C GLU A 56 11.67 5.34 -1.34
N MET A 57 10.78 4.55 -0.76
CA MET A 57 11.12 3.70 0.38
C MET A 57 12.15 2.64 -0.06
N ASP A 58 13.21 2.45 0.73
CA ASP A 58 14.39 1.66 0.38
C ASP A 58 14.08 0.33 -0.32
N GLN A 59 13.13 -0.45 0.20
CA GLN A 59 12.77 -1.76 -0.37
C GLN A 59 12.08 -1.65 -1.73
N ILE A 60 11.16 -0.70 -1.90
CA ILE A 60 10.42 -0.48 -3.16
C ILE A 60 11.34 0.13 -4.21
N ALA A 61 12.14 1.15 -3.83
CA ALA A 61 13.12 1.76 -4.71
C ALA A 61 14.14 0.73 -5.20
N ARG A 62 14.64 -0.13 -4.29
CA ARG A 62 15.56 -1.21 -4.66
C ARG A 62 14.96 -2.22 -5.62
N ALA A 63 13.69 -2.61 -5.44
CA ALA A 63 13.02 -3.49 -6.38
C ALA A 63 12.91 -2.86 -7.78
N ALA A 64 12.60 -1.56 -7.85
CA ALA A 64 12.57 -0.82 -9.10
C ALA A 64 13.95 -0.76 -9.78
N GLU A 65 15.04 -0.51 -9.03
CA GLU A 65 16.42 -0.54 -9.53
C GLU A 65 16.81 -1.90 -10.12
N LEU A 66 16.34 -2.98 -9.51
CA LEU A 66 16.58 -4.36 -9.95
C LEU A 66 15.66 -4.79 -11.11
N GLY A 67 14.75 -3.93 -11.56
CA GLY A 67 13.78 -4.24 -12.61
C GLY A 67 12.72 -5.25 -12.18
N ILE A 68 12.42 -5.33 -10.88
CA ILE A 68 11.42 -6.23 -10.31
C ILE A 68 10.14 -5.44 -10.12
N GLY A 69 9.06 -5.84 -10.80
CA GLY A 69 7.73 -5.25 -10.65
C GLY A 69 7.60 -3.81 -11.16
N VAL A 70 6.53 -3.13 -10.74
CA VAL A 70 6.25 -1.73 -11.04
C VAL A 70 7.32 -0.80 -10.46
N ARG A 71 7.65 0.27 -11.20
CA ARG A 71 8.74 1.20 -10.83
C ARG A 71 8.22 2.52 -10.28
N SER A 72 6.94 2.81 -10.46
CA SER A 72 6.32 4.06 -10.07
C SER A 72 4.83 3.89 -9.82
N ALA A 73 4.22 4.86 -9.15
CA ALA A 73 2.77 4.89 -8.94
C ALA A 73 2.00 4.95 -10.26
N GLN A 74 2.56 5.58 -11.30
CA GLN A 74 1.95 5.67 -12.63
C GLN A 74 1.91 4.32 -13.35
N ASP A 75 2.87 3.43 -13.08
CA ASP A 75 2.90 2.08 -13.65
C ASP A 75 1.91 1.12 -12.95
N LEU A 76 1.36 1.52 -11.80
CA LEU A 76 0.45 0.71 -10.99
C LEU A 76 -1.01 1.09 -11.28
N ARG A 77 -1.82 0.10 -11.70
CA ARG A 77 -3.27 0.25 -11.89
C ARG A 77 -4.05 -0.47 -10.79
N LEU A 78 -4.88 0.28 -10.07
CA LEU A 78 -5.86 -0.28 -9.11
C LEU A 78 -7.20 -0.52 -9.81
N VAL A 79 -7.83 -1.64 -9.51
CA VAL A 79 -9.14 -2.02 -10.06
C VAL A 79 -10.04 -2.49 -8.92
N ALA A 80 -11.17 -1.82 -8.73
CA ALA A 80 -12.20 -2.23 -7.79
C ALA A 80 -12.98 -3.42 -8.37
N LEU A 81 -13.20 -4.47 -7.56
CA LEU A 81 -13.96 -5.66 -7.97
C LEU A 81 -15.47 -5.47 -7.84
N ASP A 82 -15.91 -4.51 -7.02
CA ASP A 82 -17.30 -4.16 -6.78
C ASP A 82 -17.46 -2.63 -6.60
N SER A 83 -18.70 -2.19 -6.39
CA SER A 83 -19.01 -0.79 -6.17
C SER A 83 -18.54 -0.25 -4.82
N GLU A 84 -18.50 -1.10 -3.79
CA GLU A 84 -18.14 -0.73 -2.42
C GLU A 84 -16.64 -0.42 -2.29
N SER A 85 -15.81 -1.13 -3.06
CA SER A 85 -14.36 -0.97 -3.08
C SER A 85 -13.87 0.27 -3.84
N LYS A 86 -14.77 1.00 -4.52
CA LYS A 86 -14.38 2.14 -5.39
C LYS A 86 -13.73 3.26 -4.60
N ASP A 87 -14.31 3.63 -3.47
CA ASP A 87 -13.82 4.74 -2.66
C ASP A 87 -12.44 4.40 -2.07
N LEU A 88 -12.26 3.16 -1.60
CA LEU A 88 -10.97 2.68 -1.14
C LEU A 88 -9.91 2.73 -2.26
N VAL A 89 -10.26 2.32 -3.48
CA VAL A 89 -9.34 2.41 -4.63
C VAL A 89 -8.93 3.85 -4.90
N LEU A 90 -9.86 4.81 -4.78
CA LEU A 90 -9.56 6.23 -4.94
C LEU A 90 -8.66 6.75 -3.81
N ASP A 91 -8.89 6.35 -2.57
CA ASP A 91 -8.05 6.73 -1.43
C ASP A 91 -6.64 6.15 -1.52
N ILE A 92 -6.50 4.86 -1.84
CA ILE A 92 -5.20 4.23 -2.07
C ILE A 92 -4.50 4.92 -3.24
N ARG A 93 -5.22 5.20 -4.33
CA ARG A 93 -4.64 5.91 -5.48
C ARG A 93 -4.14 7.29 -5.09
N ARG A 94 -4.95 8.03 -4.35
CA ARG A 94 -4.60 9.36 -3.84
C ARG A 94 -3.36 9.27 -2.96
N ILE A 95 -3.22 8.30 -2.06
CA ILE A 95 -2.03 8.12 -1.22
C ILE A 95 -0.78 7.70 -2.02
N LEU A 96 -0.94 6.91 -3.08
CA LEU A 96 0.16 6.52 -3.97
C LEU A 96 0.67 7.71 -4.79
N ASP A 97 -0.22 8.60 -5.20
CA ASP A 97 0.09 9.82 -5.96
C ASP A 97 0.52 10.97 -5.04
N GLU A 98 -0.07 11.06 -3.85
CA GLU A 98 0.23 12.04 -2.83
C GLU A 98 1.62 11.80 -2.34
N THR A 99 2.44 12.81 -2.58
CA THR A 99 3.67 13.01 -1.87
C THR A 99 3.97 14.48 -1.75
N GLY A 100 4.49 14.86 -0.58
CA GLY A 100 5.18 16.14 -0.41
C GLY A 100 6.44 16.20 -1.25
#